data_AF-A0A8T7MI79-F1
#
_entry.id   AF-A0A8T7MI79-F1
#
_cell.length_a   1.000
_cell.length_b   1.000
_cell.length_c   1.000
_cell.angle_alpha   90.00
_cell.angle_beta   90.00
_cell.angle_gamma   90.00
#
_symmetry.space_group_name_H-M   'P 1'
#
loop_
_entity.id
_entity.type
_entity.pdbx_description
1 polymer ?
#
loop_
_entity_poly.entity_id
_entity_poly.type
_entity_poly.pdbx_seq_one_letter_code
_entity_poly.pdbx_strand_id
1 'polypeptide(L)' 'MEPQTGDLLGVGTSDGTIRLWNVGNGTEVATLKMNNRKTLPYFLSWSPDGKWLTCNGENSPLWKIRN' A
#
# COMPACT_ATOMS: atom_id res chain seq x y z
N MET A 1 6.56 -0.33 -20.39
CA MET A 1 6.82 -1.57 -19.65
C MET A 1 6.07 -1.47 -18.34
N GLU A 2 5.30 -2.49 -17.97
CA GLU A 2 4.65 -2.55 -16.66
C GLU A 2 5.74 -2.51 -15.57
N PRO A 3 5.63 -1.62 -14.56
CA PRO A 3 6.63 -1.55 -13.50
C PRO A 3 6.83 -2.92 -12.83
N GLN A 4 8.05 -3.35 -12.49
CA GLN A 4 8.25 -4.58 -11.72
C GLN A 4 8.25 -4.28 -10.22
N THR A 5 8.18 -5.31 -9.37
CA THR A 5 7.97 -5.30 -7.91
C THR A 5 8.83 -4.34 -7.07
N GLY A 6 9.81 -3.64 -7.65
CA GLY A 6 10.62 -2.59 -7.00
C GLY A 6 10.19 -1.15 -7.31
N ASP A 7 9.19 -0.94 -8.17
CA ASP A 7 8.83 0.40 -8.66
C ASP A 7 7.75 1.08 -7.84
N LEU A 8 7.15 0.38 -6.86
CA LEU A 8 6.11 0.92 -6.01
C LEU A 8 6.57 0.99 -4.55
N LEU A 9 6.48 2.20 -3.98
CA LEU A 9 6.67 2.43 -2.55
C LEU A 9 5.31 2.61 -1.88
N GLY A 10 5.03 1.80 -0.87
CA GLY A 10 3.87 1.97 0.01
C GLY A 10 4.26 2.61 1.33
N VAL A 11 3.55 3.67 1.73
CA VAL A 11 3.78 4.37 3.00
C VAL A 11 2.46 4.46 3.76
N GLY A 12 2.45 3.93 4.99
CA GLY A 12 1.35 4.11 5.93
C GLY A 12 1.50 5.45 6.67
N THR A 13 0.40 6.18 6.81
CA THR A 13 0.38 7.51 7.43
C THR A 13 -0.47 7.50 8.70
N SER A 14 -0.19 8.45 9.60
CA SER A 14 -0.90 8.59 10.88
C SER A 14 -2.38 8.98 10.72
N ASP A 15 -2.80 9.38 9.52
CA ASP A 15 -4.19 9.71 9.21
C ASP A 15 -5.04 8.48 8.83
N GLY A 16 -4.47 7.27 8.93
CA GLY A 16 -5.15 6.02 8.62
C GLY A 16 -5.22 5.71 7.12
N THR A 17 -4.32 6.30 6.33
CA THR A 17 -4.21 6.00 4.89
C THR A 17 -2.89 5.30 4.57
N ILE A 18 -2.87 4.66 3.41
CA ILE A 18 -1.66 4.09 2.80
C ILE A 18 -1.53 4.71 1.42
N ARG A 19 -0.43 5.40 1.17
CA ARG A 19 -0.14 6.07 -0.10
C ARG A 19 0.85 5.23 -0.90
N LEU A 20 0.56 5.03 -2.18
CA LEU A 20 1.40 4.28 -3.11
C LEU A 20 2.05 5.24 -4.10
N TRP A 21 3.35 5.09 -4.29
CA TRP A 21 4.16 5.95 -5.14
C TRP A 21 4.91 5.14 -6.17
N ASN A 22 4.99 5.66 -7.41
CA ASN A 22 5.96 5.18 -8.37
C ASN A 22 7.33 5.77 -8.03
N VAL A 23 8.31 4.90 -7.79
CA VAL A 23 9.67 5.27 -7.37
C VAL A 23 10.46 5.89 -8.53
N GLY A 24 10.21 5.45 -9.76
CA GLY A 24 10.95 5.90 -10.95
C GLY A 24 10.70 7.36 -11.33
N ASN A 25 9.51 7.89 -11.03
CA ASN A 25 9.15 9.28 -11.35
C ASN A 25 8.65 10.10 -10.14
N GLY A 26 8.54 9.47 -8.95
CA GLY A 26 8.10 10.14 -7.73
C GLY A 26 6.62 10.52 -7.70
N THR A 27 5.77 9.93 -8.55
CA THR A 27 4.34 10.27 -8.57
C THR A 27 3.51 9.34 -7.68
N GLU A 28 2.57 9.89 -6.91
CA GLU A 28 1.57 9.08 -6.20
C GLU A 28 0.61 8.45 -7.21
N VAL A 29 0.42 7.14 -7.11
CA VAL A 29 -0.44 6.37 -8.01
C VAL A 29 -1.76 5.94 -7.36
N ALA A 30 -1.81 5.86 -6.02
CA ALA A 30 -3.03 5.52 -5.30
C ALA A 30 -2.98 5.93 -3.82
N THR A 31 -4.16 6.17 -3.26
CA THR A 31 -4.37 6.32 -1.81
C THR A 31 -5.40 5.29 -1.34
N LEU A 32 -4.98 4.37 -0.48
CA LEU A 32 -5.83 3.36 0.13
C LEU A 32 -6.28 3.87 1.50
N LYS A 33 -7.59 3.88 1.76
CA LYS A 33 -8.14 4.29 3.05
C LYS A 33 -8.45 3.06 3.89
N MET A 34 -7.96 3.05 5.13
CA MET A 34 -8.43 2.09 6.11
C MET A 34 -9.81 2.53 6.61
N ASN A 35 -10.76 1.59 6.66
CA ASN A 35 -12.14 1.89 7.06
C ASN A 35 -12.25 2.34 8.54
N ASN A 36 -11.23 2.07 9.36
CA ASN A 36 -11.19 2.49 10.75
C ASN A 36 -10.04 3.50 10.97
N ARG A 37 -10.38 4.79 11.09
CA ARG A 37 -9.44 5.90 11.38
C ARG A 37 -8.72 5.77 12.73
N LYS A 38 -9.15 4.86 13.62
CA LYS A 38 -8.50 4.62 14.92
C LYS A 38 -7.33 3.64 14.84
N THR A 39 -7.14 2.96 13.71
CA THR A 39 -6.06 2.00 13.55
C THR A 39 -5.01 2.56 12.60
N LEU A 40 -3.78 2.68 13.10
CA LEU A 40 -2.63 3.07 12.29
C LEU A 40 -2.08 1.85 11.53
N PRO A 41 -1.64 2.00 10.27
CA PRO A 41 -0.93 0.95 9.56
C PRO A 41 0.48 0.82 10.15
N TYR A 42 0.65 -0.08 11.14
CA TYR A 42 1.95 -0.27 11.81
C TYR A 42 2.96 -1.03 10.96
N PHE A 43 2.49 -1.94 10.11
CA PHE A 43 3.32 -2.76 9.25
C PHE A 43 2.65 -2.91 7.88
N LEU A 44 3.44 -2.86 6.82
CA LEU A 44 3.04 -3.13 5.44
C LEU A 44 3.79 -4.34 4.91
N SER A 45 3.11 -5.22 4.19
CA SER A 45 3.74 -6.36 3.52
C SER A 45 3.19 -6.51 2.10
N TRP A 46 4.09 -6.49 1.13
CA TRP A 46 3.78 -6.82 -0.26
C TRP A 46 3.81 -8.33 -0.45
N SER A 47 2.96 -8.86 -1.34
CA SER A 47 3.13 -10.22 -1.83
C SER A 47 4.39 -10.32 -2.72
N PRO A 48 5.05 -11.48 -2.79
CA PRO A 48 6.25 -11.65 -3.62
C PRO A 48 6.04 -11.33 -5.10
N ASP A 49 4.81 -11.49 -5.60
CA ASP A 49 4.41 -11.17 -6.96
C ASP A 49 4.00 -9.69 -7.17
N GLY A 50 3.99 -8.88 -6.10
CA GLY A 50 3.63 -7.46 -6.14
C GLY A 50 2.16 -7.16 -6.43
N LYS A 51 1.31 -8.19 -6.52
CA LYS A 51 -0.12 -8.02 -6.83
C LYS A 51 -0.93 -7.60 -5.63
N TRP A 52 -0.44 -7.90 -4.43
CA TRP A 52 -1.17 -7.70 -3.19
C TRP A 52 -0.36 -6.90 -2.20
N LEU A 53 -1.07 -6.10 -1.41
CA LEU A 53 -0.55 -5.41 -0.26
C LEU A 53 -1.46 -5.72 0.94
N THR A 54 -0.86 -5.97 2.09
CA THR A 54 -1.58 -6.05 3.36
C THR A 54 -0.95 -5.12 4.38
N CYS A 55 -1.75 -4.69 5.36
CA CYS A 55 -1.27 -3.98 6.53
C CYS A 55 -1.78 -4.64 7.81
N ASN A 56 -0.97 -4.58 8.86
CA ASN A 56 -1.40 -5.04 10.18
C ASN A 56 -2.28 -3.97 10.84
N GLY A 57 -3.52 -4.33 11.16
CA GLY A 57 -4.57 -3.50 11.76
C GLY A 57 -5.79 -4.34 12.12
N GLU A 58 -6.85 -3.75 12.69
CA GLU A 58 -8.13 -4.46 12.91
C GLU A 58 -8.65 -5.01 11.56
N ASN A 59 -8.80 -6.33 11.48
CA ASN A 59 -9.23 -7.11 10.31
C ASN A 59 -8.22 -7.27 9.17
N SER A 60 -6.93 -6.95 9.37
CA SER A 60 -5.82 -7.25 8.42
C SER A 60 -6.20 -7.13 6.94
N PRO A 61 -6.52 -5.91 6.46
CA PRO A 61 -7.03 -5.71 5.10
C PRO A 61 -6.03 -6.17 4.03
N LEU A 62 -6.60 -6.62 2.91
CA LEU A 62 -5.87 -7.10 1.73
C LEU A 62 -6.33 -6.32 0.50
N TRP A 63 -5.39 -5.67 -0.19
CA TRP A 63 -5.66 -4.89 -1.40
C TRP A 63 -5.02 -5.54 -2.62
N LYS A 64 -5.80 -5.67 -3.69
CA LYS A 64 -5.29 -6.01 -5.01
C LYS A 64 -4.78 -4.73 -5.67
N ILE A 65 -3.48 -4.66 -5.92
CA ILE A 65 -2.81 -3.49 -6.49
C ILE A 65 -2.71 -3.61 -8.01
N ARG A 66 -2.60 -4.85 -8.53
CA ARG A 66 -2.36 -5.12 -9.97
C ARG A 66 -3.14 -6.36 -10.39
N ASN A 67 -3.52 -6.43 -11.67
CA ASN A 67 -4.19 -7.61 -12.24
C ASN A 67 -3.22 -8.75 -12.56
#